data_AF-A0A820NGH6-F1
#
_entry.id   AF-A0A820NGH6-F1
#
_cell.length_a   1.000
_cell.length_b   1.000
_cell.length_c   1.000
_cell.angle_alpha   90.00
_cell.angle_beta   90.00
_cell.angle_gamma   90.00
#
_symmetry.space_group_name_H-M   'P 1'
#
loop_
_entity.id
_entity.type
_entity.pdbx_description
1 polymer ?
#
loop_
_entity_poly.entity_id
_entity_poly.type
_entity_poly.pdbx_seq_one_letter_code
_entity_poly.pdbx_strand_id
1 'polypeptide(L)'
;MMSLTNSGRFLLNYGLNFVSAIPLIGVSKILFRRYPISGLALTISNSVLSTVFATIVLIFISKPPPNSQTSTNRLQAFLRMLFISGTFTGFITFSNLSLQYNPIGTYQIMKLQIPLILMVIEYIQLQFGFNSALLTKEKFHRDYSTSVLYAFA
;
A
#
# COMPACT_ATOMS: atom_id res chain seq x y z
N MET A 1 19.64 18.17 2.92
CA MET A 1 20.24 17.47 1.77
C MET A 1 20.16 15.97 2.01
N MET A 2 19.45 15.22 1.16
CA MET A 2 19.37 13.76 1.24
C MET A 2 20.71 13.19 0.74
N SER A 3 21.39 12.36 1.54
CA SER A 3 22.62 11.67 1.11
C SER A 3 22.36 10.89 -0.19
N LEU A 4 23.30 10.91 -1.13
CA LEU A 4 23.21 10.25 -2.44
C LEU A 4 22.83 8.76 -2.33
N THR A 5 23.22 8.10 -1.24
CA THR A 5 22.85 6.72 -0.89
C THR A 5 21.37 6.55 -0.51
N ASN A 6 20.76 7.53 0.14
CA ASN A 6 19.33 7.50 0.49
C ASN A 6 18.44 7.72 -0.74
N SER A 7 18.84 8.62 -1.64
CA SER A 7 18.16 8.82 -2.92
C SER A 7 18.26 7.58 -3.83
N GLY A 8 19.41 6.91 -3.86
CA GLY A 8 19.59 5.66 -4.61
C GLY A 8 18.70 4.52 -4.08
N ARG A 9 18.61 4.34 -2.76
CA ARG A 9 17.72 3.33 -2.14
C ARG A 9 16.24 3.65 -2.38
N PHE A 10 15.87 4.93 -2.40
CA PHE A 10 14.51 5.37 -2.71
C PHE A 10 14.12 5.01 -4.15
N LEU A 11 14.94 5.39 -5.13
CA LEU A 11 14.74 5.05 -6.54
C LEU A 11 14.68 3.53 -6.76
N LEU A 12 15.52 2.77 -6.08
CA LEU A 12 15.53 1.31 -6.16
C LEU A 12 14.24 0.70 -5.60
N ASN A 13 13.78 1.12 -4.43
CA ASN A 13 12.52 0.62 -3.86
C ASN A 13 11.32 0.97 -4.75
N TYR A 14 11.33 2.17 -5.33
CA TYR A 14 10.29 2.61 -6.26
C TYR A 14 10.29 1.77 -7.55
N GLY A 15 11.47 1.59 -8.15
CA GLY A 15 11.63 0.76 -9.34
C GLY A 15 11.20 -0.69 -9.10
N LEU A 16 11.56 -1.27 -7.95
CA LEU A 16 11.13 -2.61 -7.57
C LEU A 16 9.61 -2.71 -7.42
N ASN A 17 8.96 -1.74 -6.77
CA ASN A 17 7.51 -1.73 -6.66
C ASN A 17 6.85 -1.63 -8.04
N PHE A 18 7.30 -0.70 -8.88
CA PHE A 18 6.78 -0.51 -10.24
C PHE A 18 6.94 -1.77 -11.11
N VAL A 19 8.13 -2.38 -11.12
CA VAL A 19 8.40 -3.62 -11.86
C VAL A 19 7.58 -4.78 -11.32
N SER A 20 7.30 -4.83 -10.01
CA SER A 20 6.44 -5.85 -9.41
C SER A 20 4.95 -5.65 -9.72
N ALA A 21 4.50 -4.41 -9.91
CA ALA A 21 3.10 -4.08 -10.16
C ALA A 21 2.66 -4.45 -11.59
N ILE A 22 3.53 -4.31 -12.59
CA ILE A 22 3.24 -4.67 -14.00
C ILE A 22 2.76 -6.12 -14.15
N PRO A 23 3.52 -7.15 -13.73
CA PRO A 23 3.09 -8.54 -13.85
C PRO A 23 1.88 -8.83 -12.96
N LEU A 24 1.75 -8.19 -11.80
CA LEU A 24 0.58 -8.37 -10.92
C LEU A 24 -0.72 -7.99 -11.64
N ILE A 25 -0.76 -6.81 -12.27
CA ILE A 25 -1.93 -6.32 -13.02
C ILE A 25 -2.16 -7.17 -14.27
N GLY A 26 -1.10 -7.48 -15.01
CA GLY A 26 -1.16 -8.30 -16.22
C GLY A 26 -1.73 -9.70 -15.96
N VAL A 27 -1.16 -10.41 -14.97
CA VAL A 27 -1.60 -11.75 -14.58
C VAL A 27 -3.03 -11.73 -14.06
N SER A 28 -3.39 -10.73 -13.24
CA SER A 28 -4.75 -10.57 -12.72
C SER A 28 -5.78 -10.40 -13.85
N LYS A 29 -5.46 -9.57 -14.86
CA LYS A 29 -6.35 -9.39 -16.02
C LYS A 29 -6.45 -10.66 -16.88
N ILE A 30 -5.34 -11.39 -17.06
CA ILE A 30 -5.36 -12.69 -17.75
C ILE A 30 -6.23 -13.68 -17.00
N LEU A 31 -6.14 -13.72 -15.67
CA LEU A 31 -6.92 -14.62 -14.82
C LEU A 31 -8.42 -14.34 -14.95
N PHE A 32 -8.84 -13.08 -14.90
CA PHE A 32 -10.24 -12.69 -15.11
C PHE A 32 -10.78 -13.01 -16.50
N ARG A 33 -9.91 -13.07 -17.51
CA ARG A 33 -10.31 -13.42 -18.89
C ARG A 33 -10.38 -14.92 -19.11
N ARG A 34 -9.51 -15.70 -18.48
CA ARG A 34 -9.39 -17.16 -18.67
C ARG A 34 -10.27 -17.97 -17.73
N TYR A 35 -10.56 -17.47 -16.54
CA TYR A 35 -11.33 -18.17 -15.52
C TYR A 35 -12.50 -17.31 -15.04
N PRO A 36 -13.66 -17.90 -14.69
CA PRO A 36 -14.80 -17.17 -14.12
C PRO A 36 -14.55 -16.84 -12.63
N ILE A 37 -13.40 -16.25 -12.32
CA ILE A 37 -13.01 -15.88 -10.96
C ILE A 37 -13.55 -14.47 -10.68
N SER A 38 -14.21 -14.31 -9.54
CA SER A 38 -14.66 -12.99 -9.07
C SER A 38 -13.49 -12.16 -8.52
N GLY A 39 -13.56 -10.83 -8.64
CA GLY A 39 -12.56 -9.94 -8.04
C GLY A 39 -12.35 -10.16 -6.52
N LEU A 40 -13.42 -10.57 -5.82
CA LEU A 40 -13.37 -10.92 -4.41
C LEU A 40 -12.59 -12.22 -4.15
N ALA A 41 -12.83 -13.27 -4.94
CA ALA A 41 -12.09 -14.53 -4.82
C ALA A 41 -10.59 -14.33 -5.06
N LEU A 42 -10.22 -13.54 -6.08
CA LEU A 42 -8.83 -13.20 -6.33
C LEU A 42 -8.18 -12.46 -5.15
N THR A 43 -8.92 -11.54 -4.54
CA THR A 43 -8.44 -10.76 -3.38
C THR A 43 -8.20 -11.66 -2.16
N ILE A 44 -9.13 -12.59 -1.88
CA ILE A 44 -8.98 -13.55 -0.79
C ILE A 44 -7.78 -14.46 -1.05
N SER A 45 -7.66 -15.04 -2.24
CA SER A 45 -6.53 -15.90 -2.60
C SER A 45 -5.19 -15.17 -2.47
N ASN A 46 -5.11 -13.93 -2.94
CA ASN A 46 -3.90 -13.12 -2.83
C ASN A 46 -3.56 -12.78 -1.37
N SER A 47 -4.56 -12.49 -0.54
CA SER A 47 -4.38 -12.21 0.89
C SER A 47 -3.87 -13.45 1.66
N VAL A 48 -4.46 -14.62 1.39
CA VAL A 48 -4.02 -15.89 2.00
C VAL A 48 -2.60 -16.23 1.56
N LEU A 49 -2.30 -16.16 0.26
CA LEU A 49 -0.97 -16.48 -0.26
C LEU A 49 0.10 -15.51 0.28
N SER A 50 -0.21 -14.22 0.34
CA SER A 50 0.67 -13.20 0.92
C SER A 50 0.94 -13.46 2.41
N THR A 51 -0.08 -13.90 3.16
CA THR A 51 0.05 -14.24 4.58
C THR A 51 0.97 -15.45 4.79
N VAL A 52 0.80 -16.50 3.98
CA VAL A 52 1.66 -17.68 4.01
C VAL A 52 3.10 -17.31 3.66
N PHE A 53 3.30 -16.58 2.57
CA PHE A 53 4.63 -16.12 2.15
C PHE A 53 5.30 -15.25 3.22
N ALA A 54 4.59 -14.27 3.78
CA ALA A 54 5.13 -13.42 4.84
C ALA A 54 5.50 -14.23 6.08
N THR A 55 4.69 -15.23 6.46
CA THR A 55 4.97 -16.11 7.60
C THR A 55 6.24 -16.92 7.37
N ILE A 56 6.40 -17.51 6.19
CA ILE A 56 7.59 -18.26 5.79
C ILE A 56 8.82 -17.35 5.86
N VAL A 57 8.76 -16.18 5.24
CA VAL A 57 9.86 -15.20 5.24
C VAL A 57 10.23 -14.79 6.66
N LEU A 58 9.25 -14.52 7.52
CA LEU A 58 9.49 -14.17 8.92
C LEU A 58 10.15 -15.31 9.70
N ILE A 59 9.77 -16.57 9.46
CA ILE A 59 10.40 -17.75 10.08
C ILE A 59 11.89 -17.83 9.69
N PHE A 60 12.23 -17.58 8.42
CA PHE A 60 13.61 -17.67 7.94
C PHE A 60 14.49 -16.45 8.28
N ILE A 61 13.89 -15.28 8.53
CA ILE A 61 14.62 -14.02 8.75
C ILE A 61 14.71 -13.61 10.24
N SER A 62 13.95 -14.23 11.15
CA SER A 62 13.82 -13.72 12.52
C SER A 62 15.09 -13.82 13.37
N LYS A 63 15.80 -12.69 13.48
CA LYS A 63 16.19 -12.14 14.79
C LYS A 63 15.21 -11.00 15.12
N PRO A 64 14.31 -11.16 16.11
CA PRO A 64 13.54 -10.03 16.58
C PRO A 64 14.48 -9.00 17.23
N PRO A 65 14.33 -7.69 16.95
CA PRO A 65 15.10 -6.67 17.64
C PRO A 65 14.79 -6.75 19.16
N PRO A 66 15.82 -6.74 20.03
CA PRO A 66 15.66 -7.04 21.46
C PRO A 66 14.93 -5.94 22.27
N ASN A 67 14.33 -4.95 21.62
CA ASN A 67 13.80 -3.76 22.28
C ASN A 67 12.44 -3.28 21.75
N SER A 68 11.60 -4.18 21.22
CA SER A 68 10.19 -3.84 20.99
C SER A 68 9.45 -3.78 22.33
N GLN A 69 9.66 -2.65 23.03
CA GLN A 69 9.03 -2.30 24.28
C GLN A 69 7.53 -2.57 24.21
N THR A 70 7.08 -3.27 25.24
CA THR A 70 5.74 -3.65 25.61
C THR A 70 4.81 -2.43 25.60
N SER A 71 4.23 -2.10 24.45
CA SER A 71 3.29 -0.97 24.35
C SER A 71 1.94 -1.33 24.98
N THR A 72 1.52 -0.48 25.90
CA THR A 72 0.53 -0.66 26.97
C THR A 72 -0.93 -0.87 26.57
N ASN A 73 -1.26 -1.24 25.32
CA ASN A 73 -2.62 -1.66 24.94
C ASN A 73 -2.60 -2.50 23.66
N ARG A 74 -2.27 -3.79 23.77
CA ARG A 74 -2.27 -4.75 22.63
C ARG A 74 -3.61 -4.76 21.88
N LEU A 75 -4.72 -4.61 22.61
CA LEU A 75 -6.06 -4.56 22.01
C LEU A 75 -6.26 -3.32 21.13
N GLN A 76 -5.79 -2.15 21.57
CA GLN A 76 -5.91 -0.91 20.79
C GLN A 76 -5.06 -0.95 19.52
N ALA A 77 -3.84 -1.49 19.61
CA ALA A 77 -2.99 -1.71 18.44
C ALA A 77 -3.63 -2.69 17.45
N PHE A 78 -4.20 -3.79 17.96
CA PHE A 78 -4.92 -4.77 17.15
C PHE A 78 -6.15 -4.17 16.46
N LEU A 79 -6.99 -3.43 17.18
CA LEU A 79 -8.18 -2.78 16.60
C LEU A 79 -7.81 -1.76 15.52
N ARG A 80 -6.73 -0.99 15.71
CA ARG A 80 -6.20 -0.07 14.68
C ARG A 80 -5.74 -0.83 13.45
N MET A 81 -4.96 -1.91 13.61
CA MET A 81 -4.52 -2.74 12.49
C MET A 81 -5.70 -3.40 11.77
N LEU A 82 -6.72 -3.85 12.51
CA LEU A 82 -7.92 -4.46 11.94
C LEU A 82 -8.70 -3.46 11.09
N PHE A 83 -8.87 -2.23 11.57
CA PHE A 83 -9.52 -1.16 10.81
C PHE A 83 -8.75 -0.81 9.53
N ILE A 84 -7.43 -0.66 9.63
CA ILE A 84 -6.55 -0.39 8.48
C ILE A 84 -6.62 -1.54 7.48
N SER A 85 -6.56 -2.78 7.96
CA SER A 85 -6.64 -3.98 7.11
C SER A 85 -7.99 -4.11 6.41
N GLY A 86 -9.09 -3.84 7.11
CA GLY A 86 -10.44 -3.87 6.54
C GLY A 86 -10.63 -2.84 5.42
N THR A 87 -10.22 -1.58 5.68
CA THR A 87 -10.30 -0.51 4.67
C THR A 87 -9.41 -0.79 3.47
N PHE A 88 -8.19 -1.28 3.69
CA PHE A 88 -7.26 -1.68 2.62
C PHE A 88 -7.78 -2.86 1.79
N THR A 89 -8.36 -3.88 2.44
CA THR A 89 -8.95 -5.04 1.76
C THR A 89 -10.15 -4.63 0.92
N GLY A 90 -11.00 -3.74 1.43
CA GLY A 90 -12.10 -3.14 0.66
C GLY A 90 -11.58 -2.42 -0.58
N PHE A 91 -10.56 -1.56 -0.42
CA PHE A 91 -9.92 -0.87 -1.52
C PHE A 91 -9.37 -1.82 -2.60
N ILE A 92 -8.68 -2.90 -2.20
CA ILE A 92 -8.18 -3.91 -3.16
C ILE A 92 -9.34 -4.63 -3.85
N THR A 93 -10.39 -5.00 -3.13
CA THR A 93 -11.55 -5.70 -3.70
C THR A 93 -12.23 -4.85 -4.77
N PHE A 94 -12.48 -3.57 -4.48
CA PHE A 94 -13.04 -2.64 -5.47
C PHE A 94 -12.09 -2.38 -6.63
N SER A 95 -10.77 -2.32 -6.39
CA SER A 95 -9.77 -2.19 -7.44
C SER A 95 -9.79 -3.40 -8.38
N ASN A 96 -9.85 -4.62 -7.83
CA ASN A 96 -9.92 -5.85 -8.61
C ASN A 96 -11.24 -5.98 -9.38
N LEU A 97 -12.35 -5.54 -8.78
CA LEU A 97 -13.65 -5.46 -9.46
C LEU A 97 -13.61 -4.46 -10.62
N SER A 98 -13.02 -3.29 -10.41
CA SER A 98 -12.81 -2.29 -11.47
C SER A 98 -11.94 -2.86 -12.59
N LEU A 99 -10.85 -3.57 -12.25
CA LEU A 99 -9.98 -4.22 -13.23
C LEU A 99 -10.70 -5.34 -13.99
N GLN A 100 -11.65 -6.04 -13.38
CA GLN A 100 -12.44 -7.09 -14.02
C GLN A 100 -13.30 -6.50 -15.15
N TYR A 101 -14.07 -5.43 -14.86
CA TYR A 101 -15.05 -4.87 -15.79
C TYR A 101 -14.50 -3.80 -16.75
N ASN A 102 -13.38 -3.14 -16.42
CA ASN A 102 -12.83 -2.07 -17.25
C ASN A 102 -11.59 -2.51 -18.04
N PRO A 103 -11.29 -1.87 -19.18
CA PRO A 103 -10.00 -2.04 -19.84
C PRO A 103 -8.86 -1.50 -18.96
N ILE A 104 -7.66 -2.03 -19.16
CA ILE A 104 -6.48 -1.68 -18.34
C ILE A 104 -6.23 -0.16 -18.36
N GLY A 105 -6.36 0.49 -19.52
CA GLY A 105 -6.16 1.95 -19.65
C GLY A 105 -7.07 2.77 -18.72
N THR A 106 -8.37 2.50 -18.74
CA THR A 106 -9.35 3.20 -17.88
C THR A 106 -9.07 2.93 -16.40
N TYR A 107 -8.74 1.69 -16.06
CA TYR A 107 -8.35 1.32 -14.69
C TYR A 107 -7.13 2.12 -14.20
N GLN A 108 -6.11 2.28 -15.03
CA GLN A 108 -4.91 3.04 -14.66
C GLN A 108 -5.18 4.54 -14.55
N ILE A 109 -6.03 5.11 -15.40
CA ILE A 109 -6.46 6.52 -15.30
C ILE A 109 -7.20 6.76 -13.99
N MET A 110 -8.09 5.85 -13.59
CA MET A 110 -8.77 5.93 -12.29
C MET A 110 -7.79 5.84 -11.13
N LYS A 111 -6.78 4.95 -11.21
CA LYS A 111 -5.73 4.85 -10.19
C LYS A 111 -4.86 6.09 -10.07
N LEU A 112 -4.66 6.82 -11.17
CA LEU A 112 -3.90 8.08 -11.18
C LEU A 112 -4.54 9.18 -10.32
N GLN A 113 -5.84 9.06 -9.99
CA GLN A 113 -6.54 9.98 -9.10
C GLN A 113 -6.26 9.72 -7.62
N ILE A 114 -5.85 8.51 -7.24
CA ILE A 114 -5.60 8.12 -5.86
C ILE A 114 -4.54 9.01 -5.19
N PRO A 115 -3.35 9.25 -5.80
CA PRO A 115 -2.37 10.18 -5.23
C PRO A 115 -2.92 11.59 -4.99
N LEU A 116 -3.77 12.09 -5.91
CA LEU A 116 -4.37 13.43 -5.79
C LEU A 116 -5.35 13.50 -4.62
N ILE A 117 -6.14 12.45 -4.40
CA ILE A 117 -7.06 12.38 -3.26
C ILE A 117 -6.28 12.27 -1.95
N LEU A 118 -5.22 11.45 -1.91
CA LEU A 118 -4.34 11.35 -0.75
C LEU A 118 -3.68 12.70 -0.42
N MET A 119 -3.28 13.49 -1.43
CA MET A 119 -2.80 14.86 -1.25
C MET A 119 -3.79 15.74 -0.51
N VAL A 120 -5.04 15.72 -0.96
CA VAL A 120 -6.09 16.56 -0.39
C VAL A 120 -6.37 16.14 1.05
N ILE A 121 -6.42 14.84 1.31
CA ILE A 121 -6.61 14.31 2.68
C ILE A 121 -5.47 14.74 3.60
N GLU A 122 -4.21 14.54 3.19
CA GLU A 122 -3.06 14.94 4.01
C GLU A 122 -3.00 16.46 4.20
N TYR A 123 -3.34 17.25 3.18
CA TYR A 123 -3.44 18.71 3.26
C TYR A 123 -4.51 19.15 4.27
N ILE A 124 -5.69 18.53 4.25
CA ILE A 124 -6.76 18.80 5.22
C ILE A 124 -6.29 18.42 6.63
N GLN A 125 -5.70 17.23 6.81
CA GLN A 125 -5.19 16.79 8.11
C GLN A 125 -4.17 17.76 8.72
N LEU A 126 -3.27 18.31 7.88
CA LEU A 126 -2.34 19.36 8.28
C LEU A 126 -3.04 20.65 8.73
N GLN A 127 -4.00 21.14 7.94
CA GLN A 127 -4.68 22.40 8.21
C GLN A 127 -5.48 22.37 9.51
N PHE A 128 -6.09 21.22 9.82
CA PHE A 128 -6.91 21.04 11.02
C PHE A 128 -6.15 20.49 12.23
N GLY A 129 -4.83 20.29 12.12
CA GLY A 129 -3.99 19.85 13.24
C GLY A 129 -4.35 18.47 13.81
N PHE A 130 -5.01 17.61 13.03
CA PHE A 130 -5.30 16.23 13.43
C PHE A 130 -3.95 15.47 13.51
N ASN A 131 -3.37 15.40 14.72
CA ASN A 131 -2.03 14.89 15.07
C ASN A 131 -0.84 15.86 14.82
N SER A 132 -0.84 16.94 15.59
CA SER A 132 0.14 18.03 15.64
C SER A 132 1.56 17.69 16.15
N ALA A 133 1.93 16.41 16.37
CA ALA A 133 3.28 16.04 16.84
C ALA A 133 4.20 15.45 15.74
N LEU A 134 3.65 14.94 14.62
CA LEU A 134 4.41 14.17 13.63
C LEU A 134 4.42 14.76 12.21
N LEU A 135 3.52 15.70 11.91
CA LEU A 135 3.40 16.37 10.61
C LEU A 135 3.75 17.86 10.73
N THR A 136 5.04 18.18 10.62
CA THR A 136 5.50 19.56 10.40
C THR A 136 5.39 19.89 8.90
N LYS A 137 5.14 21.15 8.53
CA LYS A 137 5.01 21.61 7.12
C LYS A 137 6.17 21.16 6.21
N GLU A 138 7.39 21.11 6.74
CA GLU A 138 8.58 20.61 6.04
C GLU A 138 8.56 19.09 5.81
N LYS A 139 8.01 18.33 6.76
CA LYS A 139 7.91 16.88 6.69
C LYS A 139 6.82 16.45 5.71
N PHE A 140 5.73 17.22 5.62
CA PHE A 140 4.69 17.03 4.60
C PHE A 140 5.24 17.16 3.18
N HIS A 141 6.00 18.22 2.86
CA HIS A 141 6.57 18.35 1.51
C HIS A 141 7.52 17.19 1.15
N ARG A 142 8.24 16.63 2.13
CA ARG A 142 9.15 15.50 1.93
C ARG A 142 8.40 14.18 1.81
N ASP A 143 7.49 13.88 2.74
CA ASP A 143 6.78 12.61 2.81
C ASP A 143 5.69 12.52 1.73
N TYR A 144 5.04 13.64 1.36
CA TYR A 144 4.06 13.68 0.27
C TYR A 144 4.67 13.33 -1.09
N SER A 145 5.86 13.87 -1.41
CA SER A 145 6.58 13.48 -2.63
C SER A 145 6.85 11.97 -2.65
N THR A 146 7.05 11.35 -1.49
CA THR A 146 7.27 9.90 -1.40
C THR A 146 5.95 9.13 -1.46
N SER A 147 4.89 9.55 -0.77
CA SER A 147 3.56 8.92 -0.78
C SER A 147 2.91 8.93 -2.16
N VAL A 148 3.04 10.03 -2.89
CA VAL A 148 2.57 10.14 -4.29
C VAL A 148 3.32 9.17 -5.18
N LEU A 149 4.65 9.14 -5.09
CA LEU A 149 5.42 8.14 -5.82
C LEU A 149 4.96 6.74 -5.44
N TYR A 150 4.85 6.39 -4.14
CA TYR A 150 4.36 5.08 -3.72
C TYR A 150 2.96 4.73 -4.23
N ALA A 151 2.07 5.71 -4.41
CA ALA A 151 0.75 5.50 -4.98
C ALA A 151 0.75 5.34 -6.51
N PHE A 152 1.83 5.76 -7.20
CA PHE A 152 2.04 5.55 -8.63
C PHE A 152 2.68 4.20 -9.00
N ALA A 153 3.22 3.45 -8.03
CA ALA A 153 3.80 2.11 -8.22
C ALA A 153 2.86 1.03 -7.67
#